data_AF-W6QB01-F1
#
_entry.id   AF-W6QB01-F1
#
_cell.length_a   1.000
_cell.length_b   1.000
_cell.length_c   1.000
_cell.angle_alpha   90.00
_cell.angle_beta   90.00
_cell.angle_gamma   90.00
#
_symmetry.space_group_name_H-M   'P 1'
#
loop_
_entity.id
_entity.type
_entity.pdbx_description
1 polymer ?
#
loop_
_entity_poly.entity_id
_entity_poly.type
_entity_poly.pdbx_seq_one_letter_code
_entity_poly.pdbx_strand_id
1 'polypeptide(L)'
;MSTGILFIRDSRTNANYEIPINRNAVRATDLQRIRAPSLNSNRADQVAHGLRVYDPGLQNTAVTESPISFSDHERGLLLYRGYTLDQLWGCDFEEMFHLLLWGTYPTASQFEELRRQLAQYMQVVPDIVRQTIVNLPKETSPLPLVLAGLSAYLACTPDVIPATTNPTIYQRDIKRADQIILRTVAAYAVVFGAVRSHRLGIPWKSPSIHQTYYENLFAMAGLVDPKTNRPDPTRVSCFRRFGNLNAEHGMALTVFSTVVTASSLTDPVSCLIATVAAAHGPLHFGATESAQLALRNIGEPKNVPAFIEDIKSGKQKLFGYGHRTYKGMDPRVRPIQSILKDMTDVNQPLLKVAEAIEEAASKDEFFSTRGLYPNADFYGNFVFTGIGFEPDMIPAAMLAHRIIGIMAHWREYMVNRGKLFRPIHLYTGHAEPTSGPRPKI
;
A
#
# COMPACT_ATOMS: atom_id res chain seq x y z
N MET A 1 -11.35 -7.08 -28.50
CA MET A 1 -10.05 -7.67 -28.92
C MET A 1 -8.95 -7.01 -28.11
N SER A 2 -7.99 -7.75 -27.54
CA SER A 2 -6.90 -7.22 -26.71
C SER A 2 -5.54 -7.14 -27.43
N THR A 3 -5.50 -7.59 -28.69
CA THR A 3 -4.32 -7.55 -29.57
C THR A 3 -4.68 -6.87 -30.87
N GLY A 4 -3.70 -6.25 -31.54
CA GLY A 4 -3.91 -5.55 -32.80
C GLY A 4 -2.68 -4.76 -33.25
N ILE A 5 -2.84 -3.92 -34.25
CA ILE A 5 -1.82 -2.98 -34.71
C ILE A 5 -2.37 -1.55 -34.55
N LEU A 6 -1.60 -0.68 -33.90
CA LEU A 6 -1.83 0.75 -33.85
C LEU A 6 -1.11 1.41 -35.03
N PHE A 7 -1.86 2.00 -35.94
CA PHE A 7 -1.33 2.79 -37.06
C PHE A 7 -1.15 4.25 -36.62
N ILE A 8 0.07 4.78 -36.73
CA ILE A 8 0.40 6.16 -36.38
C ILE A 8 0.95 6.88 -37.60
N ARG A 9 0.40 8.06 -37.90
CA ARG A 9 0.97 8.99 -38.89
C ARG A 9 1.58 10.18 -38.17
N ASP A 10 2.90 10.39 -38.33
CA ASP A 10 3.60 11.54 -37.76
C ASP A 10 3.46 12.74 -38.71
N SER A 11 2.74 13.79 -38.28
CA SER A 11 2.53 14.99 -39.10
C SER A 11 3.81 15.79 -39.35
N ARG A 12 4.85 15.61 -38.53
CA ARG A 12 6.13 16.32 -38.67
C ARG A 12 6.95 15.80 -39.86
N THR A 13 6.76 14.53 -40.23
CA THR A 13 7.54 13.83 -41.27
C THR A 13 6.69 13.19 -42.36
N ASN A 14 5.36 13.13 -42.17
CA ASN A 14 4.41 12.33 -42.95
C ASN A 14 4.70 10.82 -42.97
N ALA A 15 5.59 10.32 -42.10
CA ALA A 15 5.88 8.89 -41.99
C ALA A 15 4.74 8.14 -41.29
N ASN A 16 4.50 6.91 -41.72
CA ASN A 16 3.56 5.99 -41.08
C ASN A 16 4.32 4.93 -40.29
N TYR A 17 3.77 4.55 -39.13
CA TYR A 17 4.33 3.57 -38.23
C TYR A 17 3.26 2.58 -37.79
N GLU A 18 3.68 1.34 -37.58
CA GLU A 18 2.85 0.26 -37.06
C GLU A 18 3.41 -0.15 -35.70
N ILE A 19 2.59 -0.05 -34.65
CA ILE A 19 2.96 -0.43 -33.29
C ILE A 19 2.07 -1.59 -32.83
N PRO A 20 2.65 -2.74 -32.44
CA PRO A 20 1.88 -3.85 -31.91
C PRO A 20 1.15 -3.48 -30.62
N ILE A 21 -0.14 -3.79 -30.58
CA ILE A 21 -0.94 -3.80 -29.35
C ILE A 21 -0.96 -5.23 -28.83
N ASN A 22 -0.56 -5.40 -27.57
CA ASN A 22 -0.67 -6.67 -26.85
C ASN A 22 -1.26 -6.42 -25.46
N ARG A 23 -2.23 -7.23 -25.05
CA ARG A 23 -2.97 -7.06 -23.78
C ARG A 23 -3.51 -5.64 -23.57
N ASN A 24 -4.01 -5.03 -24.65
CA ASN A 24 -4.50 -3.65 -24.68
C ASN A 24 -3.44 -2.61 -24.26
N ALA A 25 -2.15 -2.90 -24.49
CA ALA A 25 -1.04 -2.02 -24.20
C ALA A 25 -0.05 -1.97 -25.37
N VAL A 26 0.68 -0.86 -25.47
CA VAL A 26 1.81 -0.68 -26.38
C VAL A 26 3.10 -0.53 -25.58
N ARG A 27 4.23 -1.01 -26.10
CA ARG A 27 5.51 -0.77 -25.43
C ARG A 27 5.94 0.67 -25.66
N ALA A 28 6.21 1.41 -24.57
CA ALA A 28 6.69 2.79 -24.66
C ALA A 28 7.97 2.92 -25.51
N THR A 29 8.83 1.89 -25.53
CA THR A 29 10.05 1.86 -26.34
C THR A 29 9.79 1.79 -27.84
N ASP A 30 8.63 1.30 -28.29
CA ASP A 30 8.30 1.28 -29.73
C ASP A 30 8.08 2.69 -30.29
N LEU A 31 7.65 3.64 -29.44
CA LEU A 31 7.50 5.05 -29.82
C LEU A 31 8.85 5.74 -30.11
N GLN A 32 9.98 5.21 -29.63
CA GLN A 32 11.31 5.74 -29.95
C GLN A 32 11.69 5.60 -31.43
N ARG A 33 10.96 4.77 -32.20
CA ARG A 33 11.12 4.65 -33.65
C ARG A 33 10.56 5.87 -34.39
N ILE A 34 9.66 6.62 -33.76
CA ILE A 34 9.03 7.83 -34.32
C ILE A 34 9.96 9.01 -34.08
N ARG A 35 10.70 9.42 -35.11
CA ARG A 35 11.73 10.48 -35.03
C ARG A 35 11.35 11.65 -35.93
N ALA A 36 11.73 12.85 -35.52
CA ALA A 36 11.58 14.07 -36.31
C ALA A 36 12.95 14.72 -36.58
N PRO A 37 13.07 15.54 -37.64
CA PRO A 37 14.31 16.26 -37.93
C PRO A 37 14.75 17.11 -36.74
N SER A 38 16.04 17.06 -36.40
CA SER A 38 16.61 17.84 -35.30
C SER A 38 16.99 19.26 -35.71
N LEU A 39 17.03 19.55 -37.02
CA LEU A 39 17.34 20.87 -37.55
C LEU A 39 16.29 21.88 -37.06
N ASN A 40 16.72 22.94 -36.37
CA ASN A 40 15.88 23.97 -35.74
C ASN A 40 14.98 23.50 -34.59
N SER A 41 15.17 22.27 -34.08
CA SER A 41 14.47 21.81 -32.87
C SER A 41 15.18 22.28 -31.59
N ASN A 42 14.43 22.44 -30.49
CA ASN A 42 15.03 22.66 -29.19
C ASN A 42 15.80 21.39 -28.76
N ARG A 43 17.07 21.54 -28.37
CA ARG A 43 17.92 20.41 -27.94
C ARG A 43 17.31 19.65 -26.75
N ALA A 44 16.57 20.33 -25.88
CA ALA A 44 15.87 19.72 -24.75
C ALA A 44 14.78 18.71 -25.17
N ASP A 45 14.25 18.87 -26.38
CA ASP A 45 13.17 18.03 -26.89
C ASP A 45 13.66 16.67 -27.39
N GLN A 46 14.97 16.52 -27.60
CA GLN A 46 15.62 15.25 -27.93
C GLN A 46 14.98 14.53 -29.13
N VAL A 47 14.46 15.28 -30.11
CA VAL A 47 13.64 14.74 -31.21
C VAL A 47 14.33 13.66 -32.05
N ALA A 48 15.67 13.67 -32.09
CA ALA A 48 16.49 12.65 -32.75
C ALA A 48 16.51 11.29 -32.02
N HIS A 49 16.24 11.29 -30.71
CA HIS A 49 16.16 10.07 -29.89
C HIS A 49 14.79 9.40 -29.92
N GLY A 50 13.84 9.98 -30.65
CA GLY A 50 12.49 9.45 -30.84
C GLY A 50 11.45 10.01 -29.87
N LEU A 51 10.19 9.72 -30.15
CA LEU A 51 9.06 10.21 -29.38
C LEU A 51 9.07 9.61 -27.96
N ARG A 52 8.77 10.46 -26.97
CA ARG A 52 8.74 10.13 -25.55
C ARG A 52 7.30 10.13 -25.05
N VAL A 53 6.97 9.20 -24.16
CA VAL A 53 5.69 9.23 -23.42
C VAL A 53 5.83 10.21 -22.26
N TYR A 54 4.93 11.19 -22.20
CA TYR A 54 4.79 12.09 -21.06
C TYR A 54 3.50 11.77 -20.32
N ASP A 55 3.61 11.05 -19.21
CA ASP A 55 2.49 10.61 -18.39
C ASP A 55 2.73 10.94 -16.91
N PRO A 56 2.55 12.22 -16.50
CA PRO A 56 2.79 12.66 -15.13
C PRO A 56 1.95 11.89 -14.11
N GLY A 57 2.61 11.23 -13.16
CA GLY A 57 1.92 10.40 -12.16
C GLY A 57 1.47 9.03 -12.69
N LEU A 58 1.94 8.61 -13.87
CA LEU A 58 1.71 7.29 -14.46
C LEU A 58 0.21 6.97 -14.59
N GLN A 59 -0.56 7.94 -15.05
CA GLN A 59 -2.02 7.88 -15.04
C GLN A 59 -2.57 6.84 -16.01
N ASN A 60 -1.83 6.51 -17.06
CA ASN A 60 -2.19 5.52 -18.08
C ASN A 60 -0.99 4.65 -18.46
N THR A 61 -0.13 4.32 -17.49
CA THR A 61 1.08 3.51 -17.71
C THR A 61 1.02 2.22 -16.91
N ALA A 62 0.96 1.08 -17.60
CA ALA A 62 1.20 -0.24 -17.00
C ALA A 62 2.70 -0.46 -16.82
N VAL A 63 3.17 -0.51 -15.57
CA VAL A 63 4.61 -0.58 -15.23
C VAL A 63 5.17 -1.99 -15.11
N THR A 64 4.30 -2.98 -14.89
CA THR A 64 4.67 -4.39 -14.76
C THR A 64 3.51 -5.29 -15.18
N GLU A 65 3.83 -6.50 -15.62
CA GLU A 65 2.87 -7.60 -15.71
C GLU A 65 2.86 -8.33 -14.36
N SER A 66 1.67 -8.68 -13.85
CA SER A 66 1.52 -9.42 -12.59
C SER A 66 0.27 -10.30 -12.62
N PRO A 67 0.31 -11.56 -12.14
CA PRO A 67 -0.84 -12.41 -11.92
C PRO A 67 -1.27 -12.43 -10.43
N ILE A 68 -0.80 -11.50 -9.59
CA ILE A 68 -1.08 -11.50 -8.14
C ILE A 68 -2.55 -11.13 -7.87
N SER A 69 -3.04 -10.08 -8.52
CA SER A 69 -4.39 -9.60 -8.33
C SER A 69 -4.98 -9.01 -9.60
N PHE A 70 -6.30 -8.88 -9.59
CA PHE A 70 -7.05 -8.23 -10.65
C PHE A 70 -8.29 -7.57 -10.08
N SER A 71 -8.54 -6.32 -10.47
CA SER A 71 -9.75 -5.59 -10.11
C SER A 71 -10.51 -5.17 -11.36
N ASP A 72 -11.74 -5.65 -11.50
CA ASP A 72 -12.71 -5.16 -12.47
C ASP A 72 -13.76 -4.34 -11.72
N HIS A 73 -13.56 -3.03 -11.79
CA HIS A 73 -14.34 -2.07 -11.05
C HIS A 73 -15.75 -1.87 -11.63
N GLU A 74 -15.95 -2.14 -12.93
CA GLU A 74 -17.27 -2.02 -13.56
C GLU A 74 -18.17 -3.18 -13.12
N ARG A 75 -17.58 -4.33 -12.82
CA ARG A 75 -18.30 -5.53 -12.33
C ARG A 75 -18.19 -5.75 -10.82
N GLY A 76 -17.52 -4.85 -10.09
CA GLY A 76 -17.32 -5.00 -8.64
C GLY A 76 -16.50 -6.23 -8.25
N LEU A 77 -15.61 -6.71 -9.13
CA LEU A 77 -14.84 -7.93 -8.93
C LEU A 77 -13.43 -7.57 -8.45
N LEU A 78 -13.01 -8.21 -7.35
CA LEU A 78 -11.61 -8.21 -6.90
C LEU A 78 -11.15 -9.66 -6.76
N LEU A 79 -10.06 -9.98 -7.44
CA LEU A 79 -9.45 -11.30 -7.45
C LEU A 79 -8.05 -11.25 -6.86
N TYR A 80 -7.74 -12.24 -6.02
CA TYR A 80 -6.39 -12.55 -5.56
C TYR A 80 -6.02 -13.94 -6.04
N ARG A 81 -5.02 -14.04 -6.92
CA ARG A 81 -4.63 -15.30 -7.57
C ARG A 81 -5.81 -16.08 -8.18
N GLY A 82 -6.83 -15.36 -8.67
CA GLY A 82 -8.04 -15.92 -9.26
C GLY A 82 -9.19 -16.21 -8.28
N TYR A 83 -8.99 -16.07 -6.98
CA TYR A 83 -10.03 -16.24 -5.96
C TYR A 83 -10.75 -14.93 -5.67
N THR A 84 -12.08 -14.98 -5.51
CA THR A 84 -12.89 -13.82 -5.13
C THR A 84 -12.74 -13.49 -3.63
N LEU A 85 -13.05 -12.26 -3.25
CA LEU A 85 -13.07 -11.87 -1.83
C LEU A 85 -14.01 -12.75 -0.99
N ASP A 86 -15.16 -13.15 -1.53
CA ASP A 86 -16.11 -14.01 -0.82
C ASP A 86 -15.49 -15.39 -0.49
N GLN A 87 -14.72 -15.95 -1.43
CA GLN A 87 -13.99 -17.21 -1.21
C GLN A 87 -12.89 -17.06 -0.16
N LEU A 88 -12.32 -15.87 -0.03
CA LEU A 88 -11.21 -15.57 0.87
C LEU A 88 -11.64 -14.94 2.21
N TRP A 89 -12.94 -14.75 2.43
CA TRP A 89 -13.46 -14.08 3.63
C TRP A 89 -13.04 -14.78 4.93
N GLY A 90 -13.00 -16.11 4.89
CA GLY A 90 -12.60 -16.96 6.00
C GLY A 90 -11.10 -17.10 6.23
N CYS A 91 -10.25 -16.65 5.30
CA CYS A 91 -8.82 -16.94 5.35
C CYS A 91 -8.10 -16.31 6.54
N ASP A 92 -7.20 -17.08 7.15
CA ASP A 92 -6.18 -16.61 8.07
C ASP A 92 -5.06 -15.84 7.36
N PHE A 93 -4.29 -15.09 8.15
CA PHE A 93 -3.16 -14.32 7.63
C PHE A 93 -2.20 -15.23 6.86
N GLU A 94 -1.83 -16.36 7.46
CA GLU A 94 -0.90 -17.32 6.91
C GLU A 94 -1.41 -17.92 5.60
N GLU A 95 -2.72 -18.16 5.48
CA GLU A 95 -3.33 -18.67 4.25
C GLU A 95 -3.29 -17.63 3.13
N MET A 96 -3.73 -16.41 3.41
CA MET A 96 -3.69 -15.30 2.46
C MET A 96 -2.26 -14.97 2.04
N PHE A 97 -1.34 -14.95 3.01
CA PHE A 97 0.07 -14.69 2.79
C PHE A 97 0.70 -15.78 1.93
N HIS A 98 0.42 -17.05 2.20
CA HIS A 98 0.90 -18.16 1.39
C HIS A 98 0.34 -18.11 -0.04
N LEU A 99 -0.96 -17.86 -0.18
CA LEU A 99 -1.63 -17.73 -1.47
C LEU A 99 -1.00 -16.63 -2.33
N LEU A 100 -0.86 -15.42 -1.78
CA LEU A 100 -0.35 -14.29 -2.55
C LEU A 100 1.14 -14.47 -2.88
N LEU A 101 1.93 -15.01 -1.96
CA LEU A 101 3.37 -15.16 -2.10
C LEU A 101 3.78 -16.27 -3.09
N TRP A 102 3.14 -17.44 -2.98
CA TRP A 102 3.51 -18.63 -3.76
C TRP A 102 2.48 -19.01 -4.83
N GLY A 103 1.32 -18.37 -4.85
CA GLY A 103 0.29 -18.57 -5.89
C GLY A 103 -0.63 -19.77 -5.66
N THR A 104 -0.49 -20.48 -4.53
CA THR A 104 -1.32 -21.64 -4.18
C THR A 104 -1.82 -21.52 -2.75
N TYR A 105 -3.03 -22.03 -2.48
CA TYR A 105 -3.53 -22.18 -1.11
C TYR A 105 -2.65 -23.18 -0.33
N PRO A 106 -2.34 -22.95 0.96
CA PRO A 106 -1.53 -23.89 1.72
C PRO A 106 -2.28 -25.17 2.06
N THR A 107 -1.55 -26.28 2.13
CA THR A 107 -1.98 -27.46 2.89
C THR A 107 -1.94 -27.19 4.39
N ALA A 108 -2.65 -27.98 5.20
CA ALA A 108 -2.62 -27.84 6.66
C ALA A 108 -1.19 -27.88 7.25
N SER A 109 -0.31 -28.73 6.72
CA SER A 109 1.08 -28.77 7.16
C SER A 109 1.87 -27.52 6.78
N GLN A 110 1.63 -26.93 5.61
CA GLN A 110 2.28 -25.69 5.18
C GLN A 110 1.79 -24.49 5.99
N PHE A 111 0.49 -24.45 6.31
CA PHE A 111 -0.09 -23.46 7.20
C PHE A 111 0.59 -23.49 8.58
N GLU A 112 0.64 -24.67 9.21
CA GLU A 112 1.25 -24.81 10.53
C GLU A 112 2.75 -24.50 10.53
N GLU A 113 3.47 -24.90 9.47
CA GLU A 113 4.88 -24.56 9.35
C GLU A 113 5.10 -23.06 9.20
N LEU A 114 4.34 -22.39 8.33
CA LEU A 114 4.42 -20.95 8.13
C LEU A 114 4.12 -20.18 9.41
N ARG A 115 3.06 -20.57 10.13
CA ARG A 115 2.69 -20.00 11.44
C ARG A 115 3.84 -20.08 12.43
N ARG A 116 4.43 -21.28 12.58
CA ARG A 116 5.56 -21.49 13.49
C ARG A 116 6.80 -20.71 13.07
N GLN A 117 7.15 -20.71 11.79
CA GLN A 117 8.31 -19.99 11.28
C GLN A 117 8.19 -18.48 11.51
N LEU A 118 7.03 -17.89 11.23
CA LEU A 118 6.80 -16.47 11.49
C LEU A 118 6.97 -16.15 12.97
N ALA A 119 6.37 -16.93 13.87
CA ALA A 119 6.51 -16.72 15.31
C ALA A 119 7.97 -16.90 15.80
N GLN A 120 8.69 -17.90 15.28
CA GLN A 120 10.11 -18.10 15.58
C GLN A 120 10.95 -16.92 15.10
N TYR A 121 10.70 -16.41 13.89
CA TYR A 121 11.40 -15.23 13.39
C TYR A 121 11.10 -13.98 14.22
N MET A 122 9.89 -13.85 14.79
CA MET A 122 9.57 -12.76 15.72
C MET A 122 10.39 -12.88 17.01
N GLN A 123 10.56 -14.09 17.56
CA GLN A 123 11.29 -14.32 18.81
C GLN A 123 12.79 -14.00 18.70
N VAL A 124 13.37 -14.11 17.51
CA VAL A 124 14.80 -13.84 17.28
C VAL A 124 15.09 -12.44 16.73
N VAL A 125 14.09 -11.56 16.68
CA VAL A 125 14.33 -10.14 16.37
C VAL A 125 15.27 -9.56 17.44
N PRO A 126 16.42 -8.97 17.06
CA PRO A 126 17.40 -8.47 18.03
C PRO A 126 16.79 -7.41 18.97
N ASP A 127 17.04 -7.51 20.27
CA ASP A 127 16.44 -6.62 21.28
C ASP A 127 16.78 -5.13 21.05
N ILE A 128 17.91 -4.84 20.40
CA ILE A 128 18.31 -3.49 19.98
C ILE A 128 17.25 -2.79 19.11
N VAL A 129 16.41 -3.54 18.38
CA VAL A 129 15.26 -2.99 17.64
C VAL A 129 14.28 -2.33 18.61
N ARG A 130 13.89 -3.06 19.66
CA ARG A 130 13.00 -2.55 20.71
C ARG A 130 13.67 -1.43 21.50
N GLN A 131 14.94 -1.59 21.86
CA GLN A 131 15.72 -0.56 22.58
C GLN A 131 15.79 0.76 21.80
N THR A 132 15.97 0.69 20.47
CA THR A 132 15.97 1.86 19.59
C THR A 132 14.63 2.59 19.66
N ILE A 133 13.52 1.85 19.63
CA ILE A 133 12.16 2.43 19.70
C ILE A 133 11.91 3.08 21.07
N VAL A 134 12.22 2.39 22.17
CA VAL A 134 11.87 2.88 23.53
C VAL A 134 12.76 4.04 24.00
N ASN A 135 13.91 4.24 23.36
CA ASN A 135 14.80 5.38 23.64
C ASN A 135 14.43 6.66 22.86
N LEU A 136 13.43 6.60 21.97
CA LEU A 136 12.86 7.76 21.30
C LEU A 136 11.67 8.33 22.11
N PRO A 137 11.29 9.61 21.92
CA PRO A 137 10.17 10.21 22.65
C PRO A 137 8.86 9.44 22.45
N LYS A 138 8.07 9.26 23.52
CA LYS A 138 6.81 8.49 23.49
C LYS A 138 5.73 9.19 22.68
N GLU A 139 5.79 10.51 22.61
CA GLU A 139 4.84 11.38 21.92
C GLU A 139 5.09 11.43 20.40
N THR A 140 6.16 10.79 19.93
CA THR A 140 6.46 10.67 18.50
C THR A 140 5.31 9.96 17.78
N SER A 141 4.93 10.45 16.60
CA SER A 141 4.02 9.74 15.71
C SER A 141 4.52 8.31 15.45
N PRO A 142 3.65 7.29 15.32
CA PRO A 142 4.05 5.90 15.16
C PRO A 142 5.00 5.63 13.99
N LEU A 143 4.79 6.30 12.86
CA LEU A 143 5.48 5.97 11.60
C LEU A 143 6.99 6.25 11.65
N PRO A 144 7.48 7.39 12.18
CA PRO A 144 8.89 7.59 12.49
C PRO A 144 9.50 6.50 13.40
N LEU A 145 8.77 6.03 14.41
CA LEU A 145 9.24 4.96 15.29
C LEU A 145 9.32 3.61 14.55
N VAL A 146 8.36 3.33 13.65
CA VAL A 146 8.40 2.16 12.77
C VAL A 146 9.62 2.20 11.86
N LEU A 147 9.92 3.36 11.24
CA LEU A 147 11.11 3.55 10.42
C LEU A 147 12.40 3.31 11.21
N ALA A 148 12.47 3.82 12.44
CA ALA A 148 13.62 3.61 13.32
C ALA A 148 13.80 2.13 13.68
N GLY A 149 12.72 1.43 14.04
CA GLY A 149 12.75 0.01 14.35
C GLY A 149 13.17 -0.87 13.16
N LEU A 150 12.63 -0.61 11.97
CA LEU A 150 13.02 -1.34 10.75
C LEU A 150 14.47 -1.06 10.34
N SER A 151 14.93 0.19 10.50
CA SER A 151 16.32 0.56 10.23
C SER A 151 17.28 -0.11 11.22
N ALA A 152 16.91 -0.19 12.50
CA ALA A 152 17.67 -0.94 13.50
C ALA A 152 17.72 -2.43 13.17
N TYR A 153 16.61 -3.01 12.71
CA TYR A 153 16.59 -4.41 12.28
C TYR A 153 17.55 -4.68 11.12
N LEU A 154 17.53 -3.82 10.09
CA LEU A 154 18.42 -3.92 8.94
C LEU A 154 19.89 -3.76 9.35
N ALA A 155 20.20 -2.80 10.22
CA ALA A 155 21.55 -2.58 10.74
C ALA A 155 22.11 -3.81 11.49
N CYS A 156 21.24 -4.60 12.13
CA CYS A 156 21.62 -5.82 12.84
C CYS A 156 21.63 -7.07 11.96
N THR A 157 21.29 -6.94 10.68
CA THR A 157 21.22 -8.07 9.73
C THR A 157 21.99 -7.76 8.44
N PRO A 158 23.28 -7.37 8.50
CA PRO A 158 24.02 -6.93 7.33
C PRO A 158 24.19 -8.02 6.25
N ASP A 159 24.01 -9.29 6.61
CA ASP A 159 24.03 -10.45 5.71
C ASP A 159 22.88 -10.46 4.69
N VAL A 160 21.87 -9.61 4.87
CA VAL A 160 20.72 -9.48 3.98
C VAL A 160 20.90 -8.35 2.95
N ILE A 161 21.88 -7.46 3.14
CA ILE A 161 22.08 -6.29 2.28
C ILE A 161 22.82 -6.71 1.00
N PRO A 162 22.20 -6.67 -0.20
CA PRO A 162 22.81 -7.21 -1.42
C PRO A 162 24.07 -6.46 -1.84
N ALA A 163 24.11 -5.14 -1.63
CA ALA A 163 25.23 -4.28 -2.04
C ALA A 163 26.55 -4.64 -1.34
N THR A 164 26.50 -5.19 -0.12
CA THR A 164 27.67 -5.55 0.70
C THR A 164 27.91 -7.06 0.77
N THR A 165 27.03 -7.88 0.21
CA THR A 165 27.10 -9.34 0.28
C THR A 165 27.17 -9.98 -1.10
N ASN A 166 26.08 -9.95 -1.85
CA ASN A 166 25.98 -10.42 -3.22
C ASN A 166 24.85 -9.66 -3.95
N PRO A 167 25.15 -8.85 -4.99
CA PRO A 167 24.17 -7.98 -5.65
C PRO A 167 22.96 -8.70 -6.27
N THR A 168 23.04 -10.02 -6.47
CA THR A 168 21.98 -10.82 -7.11
C THR A 168 21.46 -11.95 -6.22
N ILE A 169 21.72 -11.87 -4.92
CA ILE A 169 21.44 -12.94 -3.95
C ILE A 169 20.01 -13.46 -4.02
N TYR A 170 19.03 -12.55 -4.10
CA TYR A 170 17.61 -12.89 -4.12
C TYR A 170 17.07 -13.26 -5.51
N GLN A 171 17.78 -12.91 -6.58
CA GLN A 171 17.43 -13.35 -7.94
C GLN A 171 17.97 -14.74 -8.26
N ARG A 172 19.05 -15.16 -7.60
CA ARG A 172 19.70 -16.47 -7.82
C ARG A 172 19.24 -17.54 -6.83
N ASP A 173 18.88 -17.14 -5.61
CA ASP A 173 18.44 -18.04 -4.55
C ASP A 173 17.05 -17.63 -4.06
N ILE A 174 16.02 -18.25 -4.65
CA ILE A 174 14.62 -18.00 -4.29
C ILE A 174 14.33 -18.45 -2.85
N LYS A 175 15.00 -19.49 -2.34
CA LYS A 175 14.79 -19.92 -0.94
C LYS A 175 15.25 -18.85 0.02
N ARG A 176 16.38 -18.20 -0.28
CA ARG A 176 16.88 -17.07 0.50
C ARG A 176 15.98 -15.83 0.37
N ALA A 177 15.38 -15.60 -0.80
CA ALA A 177 14.36 -14.57 -0.99
C ALA A 177 13.12 -14.82 -0.11
N ASP A 178 12.60 -16.05 -0.12
CA ASP A 178 11.46 -16.47 0.70
C ASP A 178 11.78 -16.34 2.19
N GLN A 179 12.97 -16.74 2.61
CA GLN A 179 13.40 -16.62 4.00
C GLN A 179 13.47 -15.16 4.49
N ILE A 180 14.05 -14.25 3.71
CA ILE A 180 14.15 -12.84 4.13
C ILE A 180 12.78 -12.15 4.14
N ILE A 181 11.84 -12.58 3.30
CA ILE A 181 10.45 -12.13 3.34
C ILE A 181 9.81 -12.50 4.69
N LEU A 182 9.93 -13.76 5.12
CA LEU A 182 9.37 -14.20 6.42
C LEU A 182 9.99 -13.41 7.59
N ARG A 183 11.32 -13.22 7.55
CA ARG A 183 12.06 -12.41 8.53
C ARG A 183 11.58 -10.95 8.56
N THR A 184 11.33 -10.36 7.39
CA THR A 184 10.86 -8.97 7.27
C THR A 184 9.45 -8.80 7.84
N VAL A 185 8.55 -9.73 7.53
CA VAL A 185 7.17 -9.74 8.05
C VAL A 185 7.15 -9.92 9.56
N ALA A 186 7.95 -10.85 10.08
CA ALA A 186 8.11 -11.04 11.52
C ALA A 186 8.70 -9.80 12.22
N ALA A 187 9.76 -9.21 11.65
CA ALA A 187 10.37 -7.98 12.17
C ALA A 187 9.35 -6.83 12.22
N TYR A 188 8.51 -6.69 11.19
CA TYR A 188 7.45 -5.69 11.17
C TYR A 188 6.46 -5.86 12.31
N ALA A 189 6.01 -7.10 12.61
CA ALA A 189 5.10 -7.35 13.73
C ALA A 189 5.71 -6.96 15.08
N VAL A 190 7.00 -7.27 15.30
CA VAL A 190 7.73 -6.90 16.52
C VAL A 190 7.87 -5.39 16.63
N VAL A 191 8.26 -4.71 15.55
CA VAL A 191 8.34 -3.25 15.50
C VAL A 191 6.99 -2.61 15.78
N PHE A 192 5.92 -3.07 15.14
CA PHE A 192 4.56 -2.59 15.35
C PHE A 192 4.14 -2.68 16.82
N GLY A 193 4.33 -3.85 17.44
CA GLY A 193 4.00 -4.07 18.84
C GLY A 193 4.83 -3.19 19.77
N ALA A 194 6.14 -3.08 19.50
CA ALA A 194 7.06 -2.28 20.32
C ALA A 194 6.72 -0.79 20.26
N VAL A 195 6.37 -0.28 19.07
CA VAL A 195 5.93 1.11 18.88
C VAL A 195 4.67 1.39 19.69
N ARG A 196 3.61 0.60 19.54
CA ARG A 196 2.36 0.86 20.27
C ARG A 196 2.55 0.74 21.77
N SER A 197 3.23 -0.32 22.22
CA SER A 197 3.48 -0.54 23.64
C SER A 197 4.31 0.59 24.27
N HIS A 198 5.34 1.08 23.58
CA HIS A 198 6.15 2.22 24.04
C HIS A 198 5.30 3.49 24.21
N ARG A 199 4.54 3.85 23.17
CA ARG A 199 3.71 5.06 23.15
C ARG A 199 2.66 5.07 24.26
N LEU A 200 2.09 3.90 24.56
CA LEU A 200 1.06 3.75 25.59
C LEU A 200 1.61 3.40 26.98
N GLY A 201 2.93 3.21 27.11
CA GLY A 201 3.55 2.75 28.37
C GLY A 201 3.14 1.34 28.79
N ILE A 202 2.71 0.50 27.84
CA ILE A 202 2.32 -0.89 28.10
C ILE A 202 3.60 -1.76 28.20
N PRO A 203 3.69 -2.66 29.19
CA PRO A 203 4.81 -3.59 29.29
C PRO A 203 4.96 -4.47 28.04
N TRP A 204 6.19 -4.65 27.58
CA TRP A 204 6.50 -5.51 26.43
C TRP A 204 6.07 -6.96 26.69
N LYS A 205 5.44 -7.57 25.70
CA LYS A 205 5.09 -8.99 25.68
C LYS A 205 5.83 -9.68 24.55
N SER A 206 6.43 -10.82 24.84
CA SER A 206 7.13 -11.61 23.82
C SER A 206 6.14 -12.41 22.97
N PRO A 207 6.46 -12.64 21.68
CA PRO A 207 5.65 -13.48 20.79
C PRO A 207 5.68 -14.95 21.21
N SER A 208 4.60 -15.67 20.94
CA SER A 208 4.38 -17.08 21.22
C SER A 208 4.30 -17.91 19.95
N ILE A 209 5.00 -19.05 19.94
CA ILE A 209 4.95 -20.04 18.84
C ILE A 209 3.59 -20.76 18.73
N HIS A 210 2.72 -20.60 19.72
CA HIS A 210 1.39 -21.22 19.74
C HIS A 210 0.29 -20.30 19.20
N GLN A 211 0.64 -19.06 18.81
CA GLN A 211 -0.27 -18.04 18.31
C GLN A 211 -0.09 -17.83 16.81
N THR A 212 -1.15 -17.40 16.12
CA THR A 212 -1.07 -16.93 14.74
C THR A 212 -0.30 -15.61 14.63
N TYR A 213 0.01 -15.18 13.41
CA TYR A 213 0.68 -13.91 13.16
C TYR A 213 -0.09 -12.73 13.76
N TYR A 214 -1.40 -12.63 13.54
CA TYR A 214 -2.21 -11.54 14.07
C TYR A 214 -2.43 -11.63 15.59
N GLU A 215 -2.56 -12.82 16.16
CA GLU A 215 -2.61 -12.97 17.62
C GLU A 215 -1.30 -12.49 18.28
N ASN A 216 -0.15 -12.80 17.70
CA ASN A 216 1.14 -12.29 18.15
C ASN A 216 1.23 -10.77 18.02
N LEU A 217 0.82 -10.21 16.88
CA LEU A 217 0.79 -8.77 16.65
C LEU A 217 -0.08 -8.06 17.69
N PHE A 218 -1.28 -8.57 17.97
CA PHE A 218 -2.17 -8.03 19.00
C PHE A 218 -1.55 -8.13 20.40
N ALA A 219 -0.98 -9.29 20.74
CA ALA A 219 -0.37 -9.51 22.03
C ALA A 219 0.82 -8.56 22.29
N MET A 220 1.72 -8.42 21.33
CA MET A 220 2.87 -7.51 21.42
C MET A 220 2.46 -6.03 21.41
N ALA A 221 1.33 -5.70 20.80
CA ALA A 221 0.76 -4.35 20.77
C ALA A 221 -0.08 -4.01 22.01
N GLY A 222 -0.23 -4.93 22.97
CA GLY A 222 -1.03 -4.72 24.18
C GLY A 222 -2.55 -4.80 23.97
N LEU A 223 -3.02 -5.31 22.83
CA LEU A 223 -4.44 -5.54 22.53
C LEU A 223 -4.91 -6.88 23.09
N VAL A 224 -4.91 -6.99 24.42
CA VAL A 224 -5.29 -8.20 25.14
C VAL A 224 -6.35 -7.91 26.19
N ASP A 225 -7.21 -8.89 26.46
CA ASP A 225 -8.14 -8.83 27.58
C ASP A 225 -7.33 -8.88 28.90
N PRO A 226 -7.56 -7.95 29.85
CA PRO A 226 -6.78 -7.88 31.10
C PRO A 226 -6.91 -9.11 32.00
N LYS A 227 -7.99 -9.90 31.89
CA LYS A 227 -8.24 -11.07 32.76
C LYS A 227 -7.58 -12.32 32.20
N THR A 228 -7.72 -12.54 30.90
CA THR A 228 -7.23 -13.74 30.20
C THR A 228 -5.82 -13.54 29.65
N ASN A 229 -5.36 -12.30 29.54
CA ASN A 229 -4.10 -11.91 28.90
C ASN A 229 -3.97 -12.48 27.47
N ARG A 230 -5.10 -12.56 26.75
CA ARG A 230 -5.19 -13.05 25.37
C ARG A 230 -5.86 -12.01 24.47
N PRO A 231 -5.50 -11.95 23.17
CA PRO A 231 -6.25 -11.15 22.21
C PRO A 231 -7.72 -11.55 22.19
N ASP A 232 -8.61 -10.57 22.02
CA ASP A 232 -10.03 -10.81 21.85
C ASP A 232 -10.28 -11.50 20.49
N PRO A 233 -10.82 -12.74 20.47
CA PRO A 233 -11.07 -13.48 19.24
C PRO A 233 -11.96 -12.74 18.23
N THR A 234 -12.94 -11.96 18.70
CA THR A 234 -13.82 -11.16 17.83
C THR A 234 -13.03 -10.05 17.15
N ARG A 235 -12.18 -9.33 17.90
CA ARG A 235 -11.35 -8.25 17.34
C ARG A 235 -10.28 -8.78 16.38
N VAL A 236 -9.66 -9.92 16.71
CA VAL A 236 -8.72 -10.59 15.79
C VAL A 236 -9.43 -11.02 14.51
N SER A 237 -10.64 -11.59 14.60
CA SER A 237 -11.45 -11.97 13.43
C SER A 237 -11.86 -10.75 12.59
N CYS A 238 -12.21 -9.62 13.21
CA CYS A 238 -12.51 -8.37 12.51
C CYS A 238 -11.28 -7.82 11.78
N PHE A 239 -10.13 -7.78 12.44
CA PHE A 239 -8.87 -7.36 11.83
C PHE A 239 -8.49 -8.26 10.65
N ARG A 240 -8.58 -9.59 10.83
CA ARG A 240 -8.29 -10.58 9.79
C ARG A 240 -9.17 -10.40 8.55
N ARG A 241 -10.50 -10.35 8.72
CA ARG A 241 -11.44 -10.16 7.61
C ARG A 241 -11.20 -8.83 6.90
N PHE A 242 -10.92 -7.77 7.65
CA PHE A 242 -10.58 -6.48 7.04
C PHE A 242 -9.22 -6.52 6.33
N GLY A 243 -8.26 -7.26 6.88
CA GLY A 243 -6.98 -7.56 6.25
C GLY A 243 -7.16 -8.28 4.92
N ASN A 244 -8.09 -9.23 4.82
CA ASN A 244 -8.38 -9.92 3.56
C ASN A 244 -8.95 -8.98 2.49
N LEU A 245 -9.62 -7.88 2.84
CA LEU A 245 -10.06 -6.87 1.87
C LEU A 245 -8.93 -5.93 1.41
N ASN A 246 -7.83 -5.89 2.17
CA ASN A 246 -6.74 -4.94 1.99
C ASN A 246 -5.42 -5.63 1.64
N ALA A 247 -5.32 -6.95 1.68
CA ALA A 247 -4.06 -7.69 1.51
C ALA A 247 -3.30 -7.28 0.24
N GLU A 248 -4.05 -7.01 -0.83
CA GLU A 248 -3.52 -6.60 -2.14
C GLU A 248 -4.43 -5.55 -2.81
N HIS A 249 -3.85 -4.54 -3.46
CA HIS A 249 -4.62 -3.53 -4.22
C HIS A 249 -3.87 -2.99 -5.46
N GLY A 250 -3.30 -3.89 -6.24
CA GLY A 250 -2.52 -3.64 -7.45
C GLY A 250 -1.31 -2.74 -7.22
N MET A 251 -0.99 -1.91 -8.22
CA MET A 251 0.11 -0.94 -8.20
C MET A 251 -0.20 0.33 -7.39
N ALA A 252 -0.96 0.20 -6.29
CA ALA A 252 -1.09 1.26 -5.31
C ALA A 252 0.29 1.75 -4.83
N LEU A 253 0.38 3.01 -4.36
CA LEU A 253 1.65 3.67 -4.05
C LEU A 253 2.57 2.83 -3.14
N THR A 254 2.02 2.07 -2.19
CA THR A 254 2.80 1.13 -1.36
C THR A 254 3.52 0.05 -2.17
N VAL A 255 2.81 -0.65 -3.05
CA VAL A 255 3.41 -1.68 -3.92
C VAL A 255 4.32 -1.04 -4.96
N PHE A 256 3.90 0.08 -5.56
CA PHE A 256 4.74 0.75 -6.55
C PHE A 256 6.06 1.26 -5.94
N SER A 257 6.03 1.86 -4.76
CA SER A 257 7.24 2.26 -4.02
C SER A 257 8.15 1.07 -3.71
N THR A 258 7.55 -0.05 -3.30
CA THR A 258 8.27 -1.32 -3.07
C THR A 258 9.00 -1.76 -4.34
N VAL A 259 8.30 -1.82 -5.47
CA VAL A 259 8.82 -2.30 -6.76
C VAL A 259 9.86 -1.35 -7.35
N VAL A 260 9.66 -0.03 -7.24
CA VAL A 260 10.68 0.97 -7.61
C VAL A 260 11.95 0.76 -6.80
N THR A 261 11.83 0.60 -5.48
CA THR A 261 12.98 0.37 -4.60
C THR A 261 13.66 -0.96 -4.89
N ALA A 262 12.87 -2.03 -5.07
CA ALA A 262 13.32 -3.38 -5.40
C ALA A 262 14.06 -3.45 -6.75
N SER A 263 13.81 -2.50 -7.66
CA SER A 263 14.48 -2.45 -8.95
C SER A 263 15.97 -2.13 -8.91
N SER A 264 16.45 -1.65 -7.76
CA SER A 264 17.88 -1.56 -7.42
C SER A 264 18.47 -2.89 -6.93
N LEU A 265 17.66 -3.95 -6.88
CA LEU A 265 17.97 -5.28 -6.33
C LEU A 265 18.18 -5.32 -4.81
N THR A 266 17.64 -4.35 -4.07
CA THR A 266 17.77 -4.29 -2.61
C THR A 266 16.87 -5.29 -1.86
N ASP A 267 17.14 -5.47 -0.57
CA ASP A 267 16.42 -6.36 0.33
C ASP A 267 14.98 -5.88 0.66
N PRO A 268 14.08 -6.76 1.12
CA PRO A 268 12.69 -6.38 1.37
C PRO A 268 12.50 -5.49 2.62
N VAL A 269 13.46 -5.43 3.56
CA VAL A 269 13.41 -4.51 4.71
C VAL A 269 13.61 -3.08 4.22
N SER A 270 14.63 -2.86 3.38
CA SER A 270 14.87 -1.58 2.69
C SER A 270 13.65 -1.14 1.88
N CYS A 271 13.03 -2.06 1.13
CA CYS A 271 11.79 -1.79 0.42
C CYS A 271 10.64 -1.42 1.36
N LEU A 272 10.50 -2.10 2.49
CA LEU A 272 9.46 -1.79 3.48
C LEU A 272 9.67 -0.40 4.10
N ILE A 273 10.91 0.00 4.40
CA ILE A 273 11.26 1.35 4.88
C ILE A 273 10.82 2.42 3.87
N ALA A 274 11.19 2.27 2.59
CA ALA A 274 10.77 3.19 1.53
C ALA A 274 9.24 3.24 1.36
N THR A 275 8.59 2.10 1.52
CA THR A 275 7.13 1.97 1.44
C THR A 275 6.43 2.64 2.61
N VAL A 276 6.94 2.49 3.84
CA VAL A 276 6.43 3.19 5.03
C VAL A 276 6.51 4.71 4.82
N ALA A 277 7.66 5.20 4.35
CA ALA A 277 7.85 6.62 4.08
C ALA A 277 6.90 7.15 2.99
N ALA A 278 6.73 6.41 1.89
CA ALA A 278 5.80 6.79 0.82
C ALA A 278 4.33 6.74 1.28
N ALA A 279 3.96 5.76 2.09
CA ALA A 279 2.58 5.56 2.54
C ALA A 279 2.12 6.62 3.53
N HIS A 280 3.03 7.17 4.34
CA HIS A 280 2.70 8.16 5.36
C HIS A 280 2.17 9.48 4.78
N GLY A 281 2.45 9.78 3.50
CA GLY A 281 1.94 10.99 2.85
C GLY A 281 0.41 11.12 2.93
N PRO A 282 -0.12 12.36 3.02
CA PRO A 282 -1.56 12.61 3.19
C PRO A 282 -2.40 12.20 1.97
N LEU A 283 -1.76 11.95 0.83
CA LEU A 283 -2.40 11.43 -0.38
C LEU A 283 -2.48 9.89 -0.40
N HIS A 284 -2.05 9.20 0.66
CA HIS A 284 -2.20 7.77 0.82
C HIS A 284 -2.65 7.40 2.25
N PHE A 285 -1.85 6.70 3.07
CA PHE A 285 -2.33 6.30 4.41
C PHE A 285 -2.51 7.48 5.36
N GLY A 286 -1.76 8.58 5.19
CA GLY A 286 -2.00 9.81 5.96
C GLY A 286 -3.39 10.43 5.72
N ALA A 287 -4.11 10.01 4.68
CA ALA A 287 -5.50 10.42 4.46
C ALA A 287 -6.44 9.96 5.58
N THR A 288 -6.13 8.87 6.29
CA THR A 288 -6.98 8.35 7.38
C THR A 288 -7.01 9.29 8.58
N GLU A 289 -5.85 9.81 9.00
CA GLU A 289 -5.74 10.84 10.03
C GLU A 289 -6.44 12.13 9.59
N SER A 290 -6.27 12.53 8.33
CA SER A 290 -6.92 13.71 7.76
C SER A 290 -8.45 13.58 7.76
N ALA A 291 -8.97 12.39 7.42
CA ALA A 291 -10.40 12.09 7.43
C ALA A 291 -10.97 12.06 8.87
N GLN A 292 -10.24 11.46 9.82
CA GLN A 292 -10.61 11.47 11.23
C GLN A 292 -10.65 12.89 11.80
N LEU A 293 -9.67 13.73 11.45
CA LEU A 293 -9.67 15.14 11.84
C LEU A 293 -10.86 15.90 11.25
N ALA A 294 -11.19 15.67 9.97
CA ALA A 294 -12.35 16.27 9.33
C ALA A 294 -13.66 15.89 10.03
N LEU A 295 -13.84 14.60 10.35
CA LEU A 295 -15.01 14.13 11.10
C LEU A 295 -15.11 14.74 12.50
N ARG A 296 -13.97 14.91 13.20
CA ARG A 296 -13.92 15.60 14.50
C ARG A 296 -14.33 17.07 14.40
N ASN A 297 -13.91 17.76 13.33
CA ASN A 297 -14.26 19.16 13.11
C ASN A 297 -15.77 19.34 12.82
N ILE A 298 -16.41 18.34 12.21
CA ILE A 298 -17.88 18.32 12.06
C ILE A 298 -18.55 18.14 13.43
N GLY A 299 -17.99 17.28 14.28
CA GLY A 299 -18.44 17.07 15.66
C GLY A 299 -19.66 16.15 15.74
N GLU A 300 -20.86 16.68 15.53
CA GLU A 300 -22.12 15.95 15.72
C GLU A 300 -22.90 15.79 14.40
N PRO A 301 -23.73 14.74 14.25
CA PRO A 301 -24.54 14.50 13.05
C PRO A 301 -25.38 15.71 12.59
N LYS A 302 -25.87 16.54 13.53
CA LYS A 302 -26.66 17.74 13.23
C LYS A 302 -25.91 18.80 12.40
N ASN A 303 -24.57 18.76 12.39
CA ASN A 303 -23.72 19.70 11.65
C ASN A 303 -23.45 19.23 10.20
N VAL A 304 -23.81 18.00 9.85
CA VAL A 304 -23.59 17.42 8.52
C VAL A 304 -24.22 18.23 7.38
N PRO A 305 -25.45 18.79 7.49
CA PRO A 305 -26.03 19.59 6.42
C PRO A 305 -25.14 20.77 6.01
N ALA A 306 -24.59 21.51 6.98
CA ALA A 306 -23.68 22.63 6.70
C ALA A 306 -22.38 22.17 6.03
N PHE A 307 -21.84 21.02 6.47
CA PHE A 307 -20.66 20.42 5.85
C PHE A 307 -20.92 20.03 4.39
N ILE A 308 -22.09 19.46 4.07
CA ILE A 308 -22.47 19.10 2.70
C ILE A 308 -22.54 20.35 1.79
N GLU A 309 -23.05 21.49 2.28
CA GLU A 309 -23.02 22.76 1.54
C GLU A 309 -21.59 23.27 1.28
N ASP A 310 -20.68 23.12 2.25
CA ASP A 310 -19.27 23.47 2.08
C ASP A 310 -18.57 22.59 1.03
N ILE A 311 -18.93 21.31 0.91
CA ILE A 311 -18.47 20.44 -0.18
C ILE A 311 -18.98 20.95 -1.53
N LYS A 312 -20.28 21.24 -1.64
CA LYS A 312 -20.91 21.69 -2.89
C LYS A 312 -20.35 23.03 -3.37
N SER A 313 -19.98 23.91 -2.44
CA SER A 313 -19.34 25.21 -2.73
C SER A 313 -17.83 25.10 -3.00
N GLY A 314 -17.23 23.93 -2.85
CA GLY A 314 -15.81 23.69 -3.12
C GLY A 314 -14.87 24.21 -2.02
N LYS A 315 -15.39 24.62 -0.86
CA LYS A 315 -14.58 25.05 0.28
C LYS A 315 -13.85 23.88 0.94
N GLN A 316 -14.46 22.69 0.90
CA GLN A 316 -13.93 21.47 1.49
C GLN A 316 -14.07 20.29 0.52
N LYS A 317 -13.32 19.21 0.77
CA LYS A 317 -13.43 17.94 0.04
C LYS A 317 -13.95 16.85 0.96
N LEU A 318 -14.81 15.98 0.41
CA LEU A 318 -15.31 14.82 1.13
C LEU A 318 -14.34 13.65 0.92
N PHE A 319 -13.50 13.41 1.92
CA PHE A 319 -12.57 12.27 1.92
C PHE A 319 -13.36 10.95 2.02
N GLY A 320 -12.87 9.92 1.33
CA GLY A 320 -13.54 8.61 1.28
C GLY A 320 -14.73 8.54 0.32
N TYR A 321 -14.97 9.58 -0.50
CA TYR A 321 -16.01 9.58 -1.53
C TYR A 321 -15.46 9.65 -2.94
N GLY A 322 -16.09 8.88 -3.82
CA GLY A 322 -15.61 8.65 -5.17
C GLY A 322 -14.37 7.75 -5.18
N HIS A 323 -14.10 7.19 -6.35
CA HIS A 323 -12.91 6.39 -6.56
C HIS A 323 -12.41 6.61 -7.98
N ARG A 324 -11.10 6.70 -8.15
CA ARG A 324 -10.50 6.87 -9.48
C ARG A 324 -10.88 5.74 -10.43
N THR A 325 -11.08 4.55 -9.87
CA THR A 325 -11.33 3.32 -10.64
C THR A 325 -12.76 2.78 -10.52
N TYR A 326 -13.49 3.03 -9.42
CA TYR A 326 -14.87 2.54 -9.25
C TYR A 326 -15.85 3.65 -9.66
N LYS A 327 -16.71 3.36 -10.64
CA LYS A 327 -17.81 4.26 -11.06
C LYS A 327 -19.09 4.07 -10.23
N GLY A 328 -19.16 2.99 -9.44
CA GLY A 328 -20.23 2.70 -8.49
C GLY A 328 -19.69 2.50 -7.07
N MET A 329 -20.53 1.95 -6.18
CA MET A 329 -20.12 1.63 -4.81
C MET A 329 -18.95 0.64 -4.81
N ASP A 330 -17.90 0.96 -4.06
CA ASP A 330 -16.75 0.07 -3.89
C ASP A 330 -17.23 -1.27 -3.28
N PRO A 331 -16.91 -2.42 -3.89
CA PRO A 331 -17.40 -3.73 -3.44
C PRO A 331 -16.97 -4.09 -2.01
N ARG A 332 -15.98 -3.40 -1.45
CA ARG A 332 -15.50 -3.61 -0.09
C ARG A 332 -16.36 -2.91 0.98
N VAL A 333 -17.16 -1.90 0.61
CA VAL A 333 -17.94 -1.10 1.58
C VAL A 333 -18.91 -1.96 2.40
N ARG A 334 -19.72 -2.79 1.74
CA ARG A 334 -20.68 -3.67 2.41
C ARG A 334 -20.00 -4.70 3.34
N PRO A 335 -18.94 -5.42 2.91
CA PRO A 335 -18.13 -6.24 3.79
C PRO A 335 -17.59 -5.48 5.02
N ILE A 336 -17.11 -4.25 4.85
CA ILE A 336 -16.60 -3.42 5.96
C ILE A 336 -17.70 -3.07 6.95
N GLN A 337 -18.87 -2.64 6.46
CA GLN A 337 -20.04 -2.39 7.30
C GLN A 337 -20.47 -3.65 8.06
N SER A 338 -20.36 -4.82 7.45
CA SER A 338 -20.63 -6.09 8.12
C SER A 338 -19.66 -6.36 9.27
N ILE A 339 -18.37 -6.03 9.11
CA ILE A 339 -17.37 -6.19 10.18
C ILE A 339 -17.69 -5.25 11.35
N LEU A 340 -18.11 -4.01 11.07
CA LEU A 340 -18.46 -3.03 12.12
C LEU A 340 -19.61 -3.49 13.01
N LYS A 341 -20.56 -4.28 12.49
CA LYS A 341 -21.68 -4.85 13.26
C LYS A 341 -21.23 -5.84 14.34
N ASP A 342 -20.04 -6.42 14.21
CA ASP A 342 -19.48 -7.36 15.18
C ASP A 342 -18.76 -6.63 16.36
N MET A 343 -18.67 -5.30 16.32
CA MET A 343 -17.97 -4.45 17.32
C MET A 343 -18.90 -3.38 17.90
N THR A 344 -20.14 -3.76 18.23
CA THR A 344 -21.15 -2.87 18.80
C THR A 344 -20.93 -2.54 20.28
N ASP A 345 -19.98 -3.23 20.93
CA ASP A 345 -19.53 -2.96 22.30
C ASP A 345 -18.71 -1.66 22.41
N VAL A 346 -18.22 -1.13 21.30
CA VAL A 346 -17.38 0.08 21.26
C VAL A 346 -18.19 1.30 20.86
N ASN A 347 -18.19 2.33 21.70
CA ASN A 347 -18.83 3.61 21.38
C ASN A 347 -18.00 4.38 20.34
N GLN A 348 -18.50 4.46 19.10
CA GLN A 348 -17.86 5.17 17.99
C GLN A 348 -18.70 6.40 17.56
N PRO A 349 -18.62 7.56 18.24
CA PRO A 349 -19.46 8.73 17.92
C PRO A 349 -19.20 9.28 16.52
N LEU A 350 -17.95 9.22 16.04
CA LEU A 350 -17.60 9.66 14.69
C LEU A 350 -18.18 8.74 13.60
N LEU A 351 -18.47 7.47 13.91
CA LEU A 351 -19.16 6.58 12.98
C LEU A 351 -20.58 7.10 12.71
N LYS A 352 -21.28 7.60 13.73
CA LYS A 352 -22.61 8.22 13.55
C LYS A 352 -22.58 9.46 12.67
N VAL A 353 -21.49 10.24 12.74
CA VAL A 353 -21.27 11.38 11.84
C VAL A 353 -21.07 10.90 10.41
N ALA A 354 -20.26 9.86 10.20
CA ALA A 354 -20.04 9.27 8.88
C ALA A 354 -21.33 8.65 8.30
N GLU A 355 -22.13 7.95 9.09
CA GLU A 355 -23.44 7.43 8.69
C GLU A 355 -24.40 8.56 8.28
N ALA A 356 -24.44 9.66 9.04
CA ALA A 356 -25.24 10.84 8.68
C ALA A 356 -24.74 11.52 7.39
N ILE A 357 -23.42 11.55 7.14
CA ILE A 357 -22.85 12.01 5.86
C ILE A 357 -23.29 11.09 4.72
N GLU A 358 -23.26 9.77 4.90
CA GLU A 358 -23.75 8.81 3.90
C GLU A 358 -25.23 9.00 3.59
N GLU A 359 -26.04 9.13 4.62
CA GLU A 359 -27.48 9.36 4.44
C GLU A 359 -27.75 10.67 3.70
N ALA A 360 -27.05 11.76 4.06
CA ALA A 360 -27.22 13.06 3.42
C ALA A 360 -26.74 13.04 1.95
N ALA A 361 -25.53 12.51 1.69
CA ALA A 361 -24.94 12.47 0.36
C ALA A 361 -25.71 11.55 -0.60
N SER A 362 -26.24 10.42 -0.12
CA SER A 362 -27.01 9.49 -0.95
C SER A 362 -28.35 10.07 -1.45
N LYS A 363 -28.88 11.10 -0.76
CA LYS A 363 -30.12 11.79 -1.10
C LYS A 363 -29.90 13.10 -1.87
N ASP A 364 -28.65 13.53 -2.09
CA ASP A 364 -28.31 14.81 -2.71
C ASP A 364 -27.89 14.64 -4.19
N GLU A 365 -28.52 15.42 -5.08
CA GLU A 365 -28.32 15.37 -6.54
C GLU A 365 -26.87 15.67 -6.94
N PHE A 366 -26.15 16.49 -6.17
CA PHE A 366 -24.76 16.81 -6.44
C PHE A 366 -23.87 15.55 -6.48
N PHE A 367 -24.10 14.62 -5.56
CA PHE A 367 -23.30 13.39 -5.43
C PHE A 367 -23.74 12.33 -6.43
N SER A 368 -25.04 12.12 -6.58
CA SER A 368 -25.58 11.08 -7.48
C SER A 368 -25.25 11.36 -8.95
N THR A 369 -25.40 12.61 -9.42
CA THR A 369 -25.06 13.01 -10.80
C THR A 369 -23.57 12.90 -11.13
N ARG A 370 -22.71 12.94 -10.10
CA ARG A 370 -21.25 12.80 -10.23
C ARG A 370 -20.76 11.37 -9.95
N GLY A 371 -21.66 10.44 -9.61
CA GLY A 371 -21.30 9.07 -9.23
C GLY A 371 -20.39 9.00 -7.99
N LEU A 372 -20.57 9.91 -7.03
CA LEU A 372 -19.77 9.96 -5.81
C LEU A 372 -20.39 9.07 -4.73
N TYR A 373 -19.79 7.90 -4.53
CA TYR A 373 -20.20 6.93 -3.50
C TYR A 373 -19.11 6.77 -2.44
N PRO A 374 -19.45 6.31 -1.22
CA PRO A 374 -18.45 5.86 -0.26
C PRO A 374 -17.51 4.82 -0.88
N ASN A 375 -16.22 4.93 -0.57
CA ASN A 375 -15.22 3.91 -0.85
C ASN A 375 -14.81 3.20 0.45
N ALA A 376 -13.96 2.18 0.34
CA ALA A 376 -13.50 1.40 1.50
C ALA A 376 -12.88 2.25 2.61
N ASP A 377 -12.18 3.33 2.27
CA ASP A 377 -11.48 4.18 3.25
C ASP A 377 -12.47 4.98 4.12
N PHE A 378 -13.69 5.24 3.63
CA PHE A 378 -14.71 5.98 4.37
C PHE A 378 -15.11 5.27 5.68
N TYR A 379 -15.37 3.95 5.60
CA TYR A 379 -15.71 3.14 6.77
C TYR A 379 -14.51 2.44 7.42
N GLY A 380 -13.43 2.22 6.65
CA GLY A 380 -12.29 1.41 7.08
C GLY A 380 -11.63 1.88 8.38
N ASN A 381 -11.58 3.20 8.60
CA ASN A 381 -11.02 3.77 9.83
C ASN A 381 -11.75 3.30 11.10
N PHE A 382 -13.07 3.12 11.02
CA PHE A 382 -13.89 2.70 12.16
C PHE A 382 -13.67 1.24 12.53
N VAL A 383 -13.17 0.43 11.59
CA VAL A 383 -12.78 -0.95 11.88
C VAL A 383 -11.56 -0.93 12.80
N PHE A 384 -10.55 -0.12 12.47
CA PHE A 384 -9.34 -0.02 13.29
C PHE A 384 -9.63 0.60 14.67
N THR A 385 -10.43 1.67 14.75
CA THR A 385 -10.79 2.26 16.04
C THR A 385 -11.69 1.33 16.86
N GLY A 386 -12.58 0.57 16.23
CA GLY A 386 -13.37 -0.48 16.89
C GLY A 386 -12.51 -1.62 17.47
N ILE A 387 -11.38 -1.93 16.84
CA ILE A 387 -10.39 -2.88 17.37
C ILE A 387 -9.61 -2.30 18.56
N GLY A 388 -9.58 -0.97 18.68
CA GLY A 388 -8.88 -0.25 19.75
C GLY A 388 -7.56 0.40 19.33
N PHE A 389 -7.29 0.54 18.03
CA PHE A 389 -6.15 1.33 17.56
C PHE A 389 -6.41 2.82 17.68
N GLU A 390 -5.39 3.56 18.14
CA GLU A 390 -5.36 5.01 18.12
C GLU A 390 -5.35 5.51 16.67
N PRO A 391 -6.00 6.64 16.34
CA PRO A 391 -6.06 7.13 14.96
C PRO A 391 -4.70 7.31 14.27
N ASP A 392 -3.67 7.71 15.01
CA ASP A 392 -2.31 7.86 14.49
C ASP A 392 -1.55 6.52 14.33
N MET A 393 -2.05 5.43 14.93
CA MET A 393 -1.55 4.08 14.74
C MET A 393 -2.18 3.40 13.50
N ILE A 394 -3.30 3.91 13.00
CA ILE A 394 -4.03 3.34 11.85
C ILE A 394 -3.13 3.14 10.63
N PRO A 395 -2.29 4.11 10.20
CA PRO A 395 -1.42 3.89 9.04
C PRO A 395 -0.46 2.70 9.20
N ALA A 396 0.04 2.44 10.42
CA ALA A 396 0.85 1.26 10.72
C ALA A 396 -0.01 -0.02 10.73
N ALA A 397 -1.25 0.03 11.23
CA ALA A 397 -2.15 -1.12 11.21
C ALA A 397 -2.57 -1.49 9.78
N MET A 398 -2.82 -0.50 8.92
CA MET A 398 -3.04 -0.69 7.48
C MET A 398 -1.84 -1.36 6.82
N LEU A 399 -0.63 -0.93 7.14
CA LEU A 399 0.58 -1.55 6.60
C LEU A 399 0.71 -3.03 7.02
N ALA A 400 0.23 -3.41 8.22
CA ALA A 400 0.20 -4.82 8.64
C ALA A 400 -0.69 -5.69 7.74
N HIS A 401 -1.76 -5.14 7.16
CA HIS A 401 -2.54 -5.81 6.12
C HIS A 401 -1.81 -5.81 4.77
N ARG A 402 -1.26 -4.66 4.38
CA ARG A 402 -0.66 -4.44 3.06
C ARG A 402 0.68 -5.15 2.87
N ILE A 403 1.34 -5.53 3.95
CA ILE A 403 2.65 -6.21 3.92
C ILE A 403 2.60 -7.50 3.08
N ILE A 404 1.45 -8.17 3.04
CA ILE A 404 1.25 -9.38 2.23
C ILE A 404 1.49 -9.09 0.75
N GLY A 405 0.75 -8.14 0.18
CA GLY A 405 0.90 -7.74 -1.21
C GLY A 405 2.28 -7.14 -1.51
N ILE A 406 2.82 -6.32 -0.61
CA ILE A 406 4.17 -5.73 -0.73
C ILE A 406 5.22 -6.83 -0.90
N MET A 407 5.21 -7.85 -0.02
CA MET A 407 6.16 -8.96 -0.10
C MET A 407 5.94 -9.84 -1.33
N ALA A 408 4.68 -10.09 -1.72
CA ALA A 408 4.35 -10.85 -2.93
C ALA A 408 4.91 -10.18 -4.19
N HIS A 409 4.74 -8.86 -4.33
CA HIS A 409 5.25 -8.09 -5.46
C HIS A 409 6.78 -7.96 -5.43
N TRP A 410 7.39 -7.79 -4.25
CA TRP A 410 8.86 -7.83 -4.13
C TRP A 410 9.43 -9.17 -4.61
N ARG A 411 8.83 -10.28 -4.17
CA ARG A 411 9.22 -11.63 -4.59
C ARG A 411 9.07 -11.82 -6.09
N GLU A 412 7.91 -11.48 -6.64
CA GLU A 412 7.65 -11.55 -8.08
C GLU A 412 8.70 -10.78 -8.88
N TYR A 413 9.05 -9.59 -8.41
CA TYR A 413 10.03 -8.74 -9.07
C TYR A 413 11.44 -9.35 -9.08
N MET A 414 11.86 -9.97 -7.97
CA MET A 414 13.14 -10.67 -7.87
C MET A 414 13.17 -11.93 -8.74
N VAL A 415 12.11 -12.74 -8.70
CA VAL A 415 11.99 -13.98 -9.48
C VAL A 415 11.99 -13.68 -10.99
N ASN A 416 11.27 -12.65 -11.41
CA ASN A 416 11.15 -12.26 -12.82
C ASN A 416 12.36 -11.46 -13.33
N ARG A 417 13.38 -11.23 -12.48
CA ARG A 417 14.58 -10.43 -12.81
C ARG A 417 14.21 -9.07 -13.40
N GLY A 418 13.33 -8.35 -12.70
CA GLY A 418 12.85 -7.03 -13.12
C GLY A 418 13.97 -6.03 -13.40
N LYS A 419 13.68 -5.06 -14.28
CA LYS A 419 14.64 -4.03 -14.73
C LYS A 419 14.53 -2.75 -13.90
N LEU A 420 15.67 -2.16 -13.55
CA LEU A 420 15.75 -0.87 -12.86
C LEU A 420 14.73 0.16 -13.39
N PHE A 421 13.89 0.68 -12.49
CA PHE A 421 13.02 1.81 -12.80
C PHE A 421 13.85 3.08 -12.93
N ARG A 422 14.03 3.55 -14.16
CA ARG A 422 14.81 4.74 -14.49
C ARG A 422 14.08 5.60 -15.54
N PRO A 423 13.02 6.31 -15.15
CA PRO A 423 12.28 7.17 -16.07
C PRO A 423 13.13 8.37 -16.51
N ILE A 424 12.70 9.00 -17.60
CA ILE A 424 13.25 10.27 -18.09
C ILE A 424 12.31 11.42 -17.72
N HIS A 425 12.82 12.66 -17.75
CA HIS A 425 12.01 13.87 -17.60
C HIS A 425 12.05 14.70 -18.88
N LEU A 426 11.07 15.59 -19.06
CA LEU A 426 11.12 16.65 -20.07
C LEU A 426 11.84 17.85 -19.45
N TYR A 427 12.99 18.22 -20.02
CA TYR A 427 13.72 19.41 -19.56
C TYR A 427 13.04 20.67 -20.10
N THR A 428 12.57 21.54 -19.21
CA THR A 428 11.89 22.80 -19.56
C THR A 428 12.72 24.04 -19.20
N GLY A 429 13.98 23.85 -18.79
CA GLY A 429 14.91 24.95 -18.56
C GLY A 429 15.52 25.50 -19.85
N HIS A 430 16.33 26.55 -19.72
CA HIS A 430 17.06 27.12 -20.86
C HIS A 430 18.14 26.17 -21.36
N ALA A 431 17.97 25.68 -22.60
CA ALA A 431 18.86 24.70 -23.21
C ALA A 431 20.04 25.32 -23.99
N GLU A 432 20.15 26.65 -24.01
CA GLU A 432 21.28 27.35 -24.60
C GLU A 432 22.36 27.60 -23.54
N PRO A 433 23.65 27.36 -23.84
CA PRO A 433 24.71 27.88 -23.01
C PRO A 433 24.67 29.41 -23.10
N THR A 434 24.48 30.09 -21.98
CA THR A 434 24.89 31.49 -21.88
C THR A 434 26.38 31.52 -22.19
N SER A 435 26.74 32.03 -23.37
CA SER A 435 28.13 32.36 -23.73
C SER A 435 28.66 33.58 -22.94
N GLY A 436 28.02 33.91 -21.83
CA GLY A 436 28.38 35.01 -20.95
C GLY A 436 29.34 34.56 -19.85
N PRO A 437 30.13 35.48 -19.28
CA PRO A 437 30.98 35.17 -18.14
C PRO A 437 30.14 34.55 -17.01
N ARG A 438 30.73 33.58 -16.30
CA ARG A 438 30.09 32.95 -15.12
C ARG A 438 29.48 34.04 -14.23
N PRO A 439 28.26 33.86 -13.70
CA PRO A 439 27.74 34.76 -12.70
C PRO A 439 28.77 34.88 -11.58
N LYS A 440 29.21 36.11 -11.29
CA LYS A 440 30.02 36.38 -10.10
C LYS A 440 29.14 36.05 -8.91
N ILE A 441 29.50 34.97 -8.21
CA ILE A 441 28.90 34.57 -6.93
C ILE A 441 29.22 35.63 -5.88
#